data_AF-A0A3Q8S693-F1
#
_entry.id   AF-A0A3Q8S693-F1
#
_cell.length_a   1.000
_cell.length_b   1.000
_cell.length_c   1.000
_cell.angle_alpha   90.00
_cell.angle_beta   90.00
_cell.angle_gamma   90.00
#
_symmetry.space_group_name_H-M   'P 1'
#
loop_
_entity.id
_entity.type
_entity.pdbx_description
1 polymer ?
#
loop_
_entity_poly.entity_id
_entity_poly.type
_entity_poly.pdbx_seq_one_letter_code
_entity_poly.pdbx_strand_id
1 'polypeptide(L)'
;MLTINSYNWSPDGKQLACAFGDLGSSFLAIFNTGNGELRVVSDEDYESIPAVVWHKDGLGLDFISRWAASEEEVLYRYRQDSIKEVLKLNEKNRQMIMDILPFTVHAGVLKISICRLQMLISLTLMQLM
;
A
#
# COMPACT_ATOMS: atom_id res chain seq x y z
N MET A 1 -8.24 17.06 -4.64
CA MET A 1 -8.13 16.72 -3.20
C MET A 1 -7.24 15.51 -3.12
N LEU A 2 -6.16 15.55 -2.33
CA LEU A 2 -5.29 14.39 -2.17
C LEU A 2 -5.99 13.34 -1.31
N THR A 3 -6.03 12.10 -1.79
CA THR A 3 -6.62 10.96 -1.09
C THR A 3 -5.56 9.91 -0.78
N ILE A 4 -5.79 9.14 0.29
CA ILE A 4 -5.03 7.92 0.55
C ILE A 4 -5.81 6.76 -0.04
N ASN A 5 -5.22 6.08 -1.02
CA ASN A 5 -5.90 5.04 -1.80
C ASN A 5 -5.60 3.64 -1.25
N SER A 6 -4.46 3.47 -0.59
CA SER A 6 -4.03 2.21 0.01
C SER A 6 -3.05 2.46 1.15
N TYR A 7 -3.02 1.58 2.15
CA TYR A 7 -2.04 1.65 3.24
C TYR A 7 -1.78 0.30 3.89
N ASN A 8 -0.60 0.14 4.48
CA ASN A 8 -0.24 -1.07 5.22
C ASN A 8 0.82 -0.80 6.30
N TRP A 9 0.65 -1.41 7.47
CA TRP A 9 1.60 -1.30 8.59
C TRP A 9 2.78 -2.25 8.40
N SER A 10 3.98 -1.80 8.76
CA SER A 10 5.12 -2.69 8.91
C SER A 10 4.84 -3.74 10.00
N PRO A 11 5.44 -4.94 9.94
CA PRO A 11 5.17 -6.00 10.91
C PRO A 11 5.47 -5.62 12.37
N ASP A 12 6.42 -4.70 12.58
CA ASP A 12 6.78 -4.18 13.90
C ASP A 12 5.89 -3.03 14.38
N GLY A 13 4.98 -2.52 13.52
CA GLY A 13 4.08 -1.41 13.81
C GLY A 13 4.74 -0.03 13.90
N LYS A 14 6.00 0.11 13.49
CA LYS A 14 6.75 1.39 13.57
C LYS A 14 6.64 2.24 12.32
N GLN A 15 6.22 1.65 11.20
CA GLN A 15 6.11 2.32 9.92
C GLN A 15 4.75 2.04 9.29
N LEU A 16 4.19 3.05 8.64
CA LEU A 16 2.99 2.94 7.84
C LEU A 16 3.35 3.30 6.40
N ALA A 17 3.19 2.36 5.47
CA ALA A 17 3.26 2.68 4.06
C ALA A 17 1.90 3.15 3.57
N CYS A 18 1.86 4.20 2.77
CA CYS A 18 0.64 4.73 2.18
C CYS A 18 0.86 5.13 0.72
N ALA A 19 -0.14 4.82 -0.10
CA ALA A 19 -0.29 5.36 -1.43
C ALA A 19 -1.20 6.59 -1.34
N PHE A 20 -0.73 7.73 -1.83
CA PHE A 20 -1.48 8.98 -1.79
C PHE A 20 -1.35 9.73 -3.11
N GLY A 21 -2.38 10.49 -3.48
CA GLY A 21 -2.38 11.22 -4.75
C GLY A 21 -3.77 11.71 -5.10
N ASP A 22 -4.00 12.01 -6.38
CA ASP A 22 -5.30 12.40 -6.92
C ASP A 22 -5.68 11.51 -8.11
N LEU A 23 -6.56 11.99 -8.99
CA LEU A 23 -7.04 11.19 -10.10
C LEU A 23 -5.94 11.12 -11.18
N GLY A 24 -5.33 9.94 -11.31
CA GLY A 24 -4.30 9.67 -12.32
C GLY A 24 -2.88 10.00 -11.87
N SER A 25 -2.68 10.32 -10.59
CA SER A 25 -1.37 10.51 -9.97
C SER A 25 -1.37 9.89 -8.57
N SER A 26 -0.31 9.16 -8.24
CA SER A 26 -0.19 8.40 -7.01
C SER A 26 1.28 8.16 -6.68
N PHE A 27 1.65 8.54 -5.46
CA PHE A 27 2.98 8.37 -4.90
C PHE A 27 2.95 7.38 -3.74
N LEU A 28 4.08 6.74 -3.48
CA LEU A 28 4.29 5.86 -2.34
C LEU A 28 5.07 6.62 -1.27
N ALA A 29 4.56 6.63 -0.05
CA ALA A 29 5.27 7.18 1.11
C ALA A 29 5.31 6.21 2.30
N ILE A 30 6.29 6.43 3.16
CA ILE A 30 6.46 5.73 4.43
C ILE A 30 6.44 6.75 5.55
N PHE A 31 5.52 6.56 6.48
CA PHE A 31 5.39 7.33 7.71
C PHE A 31 6.02 6.58 8.88
N ASN A 32 6.90 7.23 9.63
CA ASN A 32 7.52 6.70 10.84
C ASN A 32 6.80 7.21 12.09
N THR A 33 6.29 6.30 12.90
CA THR A 33 5.49 6.66 14.09
C THR A 33 6.30 7.19 15.26
N GLY A 34 7.61 6.91 15.31
CA GLY A 34 8.47 7.31 16.41
C GLY A 34 8.90 8.77 16.33
N ASN A 35 9.09 9.30 15.12
CA ASN A 35 9.55 10.68 14.88
C ASN A 35 8.55 11.53 14.08
N GLY A 36 7.47 10.94 13.56
CA GLY A 36 6.46 11.65 12.75
C GLY A 36 6.93 11.98 11.33
N GLU A 37 8.04 11.41 10.87
CA GLU A 37 8.59 11.67 9.55
C GLU A 37 7.76 10.98 8.46
N LEU A 38 7.41 11.72 7.41
CA LEU A 38 6.83 11.19 6.20
C LEU A 38 7.83 11.32 5.05
N ARG A 39 8.25 10.19 4.48
CA ARG A 39 9.17 10.14 3.34
C ARG A 39 8.45 9.60 2.12
N VAL A 40 8.45 10.36 1.03
CA VAL A 40 8.05 9.85 -0.29
C VAL A 40 9.19 8.98 -0.82
N VAL A 41 8.88 7.74 -1.17
CA VAL A 41 9.84 6.72 -1.60
C VAL A 41 9.63 6.25 -3.04
N SER A 42 8.51 6.61 -3.66
CA SER A 42 8.35 6.49 -5.11
C SER A 42 9.34 7.40 -5.84
N ASP A 43 9.98 6.84 -6.86
CA ASP A 43 10.93 7.51 -7.75
C ASP A 43 10.25 8.12 -8.99
N GLU A 44 8.99 7.76 -9.24
CA GLU A 44 8.15 8.30 -10.30
C GLU A 44 6.71 8.53 -9.82
N ASP A 45 5.92 9.13 -10.70
CA ASP A 45 4.47 9.27 -10.54
C ASP A 45 3.77 8.07 -11.17
N TYR A 46 2.97 7.36 -10.38
CA TYR A 46 2.17 6.23 -10.86
C TYR A 46 0.72 6.67 -11.07
N GLU A 47 0.05 6.16 -12.09
CA GLU A 47 -1.36 6.54 -12.33
C GLU A 47 -2.27 6.13 -11.15
N SER A 48 -2.05 4.94 -10.58
CA SER A 48 -2.78 4.45 -9.42
C SER A 48 -2.01 3.35 -8.69
N ILE A 49 -1.92 3.46 -7.36
CA ILE A 49 -1.38 2.39 -6.49
C ILE A 49 -2.52 1.82 -5.63
N PRO A 50 -3.27 0.82 -6.14
CA PRO A 50 -4.41 0.25 -5.41
C PRO A 50 -4.03 -0.64 -4.21
N ALA A 51 -2.79 -1.15 -4.16
CA ALA A 51 -2.38 -2.10 -3.14
C ALA A 51 -0.92 -1.89 -2.72
N VAL A 52 -0.68 -1.89 -1.41
CA VAL A 52 0.65 -1.85 -0.77
C VAL A 52 0.69 -2.90 0.33
N VAL A 53 1.78 -3.67 0.43
CA VAL A 53 1.93 -4.74 1.43
C VAL A 53 3.37 -4.82 1.91
N TRP A 54 3.59 -4.66 3.22
CA TRP A 54 4.89 -4.93 3.81
C TRP A 54 5.25 -6.41 3.76
N HIS A 55 6.52 -6.69 3.49
CA HIS A 55 7.08 -8.02 3.63
C HIS A 55 7.06 -8.43 5.10
N LYS A 56 6.87 -9.73 5.38
CA LYS A 56 6.87 -10.25 6.76
C LYS A 56 8.19 -10.03 7.49
N ASP A 57 9.30 -9.91 6.75
CA ASP A 57 10.61 -9.60 7.31
C ASP A 57 10.77 -8.11 7.70
N GLY A 58 9.85 -7.24 7.30
CA GLY A 58 9.88 -5.80 7.56
C GLY A 58 10.98 -5.04 6.79
N LEU A 59 11.68 -5.69 5.86
CA LEU A 59 12.82 -5.11 5.15
C LEU A 59 12.43 -4.42 3.83
N GLY A 60 11.15 -4.52 3.45
CA GLY A 60 10.61 -3.95 2.23
C GLY A 60 9.11 -4.15 2.13
N LEU A 61 8.56 -3.74 1.00
CA LEU A 61 7.16 -3.90 0.66
C LEU A 61 7.00 -4.19 -0.84
N ASP A 62 5.89 -4.81 -1.20
CA ASP A 62 5.43 -4.91 -2.58
C ASP A 62 4.20 -4.02 -2.78
N PHE A 63 4.06 -3.44 -3.97
CA PHE A 63 2.87 -2.67 -4.34
C PHE A 63 2.51 -2.92 -5.81
N ILE A 64 1.24 -2.69 -6.14
CA ILE A 64 0.76 -2.80 -7.52
C ILE A 64 0.56 -1.39 -8.05
N SER A 65 1.08 -1.11 -9.25
CA SER A 65 0.64 0.02 -10.05
C SER A 65 -0.36 -0.45 -11.10
N ARG A 66 -1.41 0.32 -11.36
CA ARG A 66 -2.38 0.05 -12.42
C ARG A 66 -2.49 1.27 -13.33
N TRP A 67 -2.36 1.03 -14.63
CA TRP A 67 -2.65 2.04 -15.65
C TRP A 67 -4.10 1.88 -16.14
N ALA A 68 -4.96 2.87 -15.91
CA ALA A 68 -6.40 2.74 -16.16
C ALA A 68 -6.73 2.67 -17.65
N ALA A 69 -5.90 3.28 -18.51
CA ALA A 69 -6.14 3.26 -19.95
C ALA A 69 -5.71 1.97 -20.66
N SER A 70 -4.93 1.09 -20.02
CA SER A 70 -4.35 -0.10 -20.66
C SER A 70 -4.63 -1.42 -19.93
N GLU A 71 -5.32 -1.37 -18.78
CA GLU A 71 -5.49 -2.51 -17.85
C GLU A 71 -4.17 -3.17 -17.41
N GLU A 72 -3.02 -2.53 -17.68
CA GLU A 72 -1.73 -3.05 -17.28
C GLU A 72 -1.56 -2.87 -15.78
N GLU A 73 -1.43 -3.99 -15.07
CA GLU A 73 -1.05 -4.02 -13.67
C GLU A 73 0.39 -4.52 -13.55
N VAL A 74 1.21 -3.83 -12.77
CA VAL A 74 2.62 -4.19 -12.55
C VAL A 74 2.88 -4.31 -11.06
N LEU A 75 3.48 -5.42 -10.65
CA LEU A 75 3.96 -5.64 -9.30
C LEU A 75 5.36 -5.03 -9.17
N TYR A 76 5.50 -4.12 -8.23
CA TYR A 76 6.75 -3.48 -7.84
C TYR A 76 7.16 -3.91 -6.44
N ARG A 77 8.48 -3.82 -6.18
CA ARG A 77 9.08 -4.06 -4.88
C ARG A 77 9.92 -2.86 -4.46
N TYR A 78 9.61 -2.32 -3.29
CA TYR A 78 10.45 -1.37 -2.60
C TYR A 78 11.34 -2.09 -1.59
N ARG A 79 12.65 -1.95 -1.71
CA ARG A 79 13.64 -2.50 -0.77
C ARG A 79 14.94 -1.71 -0.88
N GLN A 80 15.57 -1.41 0.27
CA GLN A 80 16.83 -0.65 0.32
C GLN A 80 16.77 0.67 -0.48
N ASP A 81 15.73 1.47 -0.24
CA ASP A 81 15.52 2.77 -0.89
C ASP A 81 15.48 2.72 -2.42
N SER A 82 15.09 1.57 -2.99
CA SER A 82 14.97 1.37 -4.43
C SER A 82 13.67 0.66 -4.75
N ILE A 83 13.04 1.08 -5.85
CA ILE A 83 11.89 0.40 -6.43
C ILE A 83 12.35 -0.41 -7.63
N LYS A 84 11.81 -1.62 -7.77
CA LYS A 84 12.05 -2.49 -8.91
C LYS A 84 10.75 -3.12 -9.39
N GLU A 85 10.55 -3.16 -10.70
CA GLU A 85 9.55 -4.02 -11.32
C GLU A 85 9.89 -5.48 -10.99
N VAL A 86 8.90 -6.22 -10.49
CA VAL A 86 8.99 -7.65 -10.19
C VAL A 86 8.35 -8.46 -11.31
N LEU A 87 7.14 -8.07 -11.72
CA LEU A 87 6.33 -8.83 -12.66
C LEU A 87 5.21 -7.97 -13.25
N LYS A 88 5.02 -8.03 -14.57
CA LYS A 88 3.79 -7.58 -15.23
C LYS A 88 2.69 -8.62 -15.01
N LEU A 89 1.58 -8.18 -14.43
CA LEU A 89 0.45 -9.04 -14.15
C LEU A 89 -0.35 -9.28 -15.43
N ASN A 90 -0.81 -10.50 -15.60
CA ASN A 90 -1.72 -10.94 -16.64
C ASN A 90 -2.81 -11.82 -16.02
N GLU A 91 -3.84 -12.15 -16.79
CA GLU A 91 -4.97 -12.95 -16.29
C GLU A 91 -4.55 -14.22 -15.54
N LYS A 92 -3.49 -14.90 -16.01
CA LYS A 92 -3.01 -16.17 -15.46
C LYS A 92 -2.35 -16.00 -14.08
N ASN A 93 -1.51 -14.98 -13.91
CA ASN A 93 -0.76 -14.79 -12.66
C ASN A 93 -1.49 -13.86 -11.67
N ARG A 94 -2.45 -13.04 -12.13
CA ARG A 94 -3.14 -12.05 -11.32
C ARG A 94 -3.88 -12.70 -10.16
N GLN A 95 -4.71 -13.70 -10.43
CA GLN A 95 -5.47 -14.37 -9.36
C GLN A 95 -4.54 -15.04 -8.35
N MET A 96 -3.50 -15.75 -8.84
CA MET A 96 -2.51 -16.38 -7.98
C MET A 96 -1.80 -15.38 -7.07
N ILE A 97 -1.37 -14.24 -7.61
CA ILE A 97 -0.73 -13.18 -6.83
C ILE A 97 -1.71 -12.56 -5.84
N MET A 98 -2.97 -12.35 -6.24
CA MET A 98 -4.03 -11.85 -5.38
C MET A 98 -4.34 -12.80 -4.21
N ASP A 99 -4.19 -14.11 -4.41
CA ASP A 99 -4.44 -15.13 -3.36
C ASP A 99 -3.26 -15.24 -2.38
N ILE A 100 -2.03 -14.94 -2.83
CA ILE A 100 -0.81 -15.00 -2.00
C ILE A 100 -0.61 -13.71 -1.23
N LEU A 101 -0.92 -12.57 -1.85
CA LEU A 101 -0.87 -11.30 -1.18
C LEU A 101 -2.05 -11.25 -0.18
N PRO A 102 -1.87 -10.67 1.02
CA PRO A 102 -2.85 -10.70 2.11
C PRO A 102 -4.16 -9.93 1.84
N PHE A 103 -4.49 -9.63 0.58
CA PHE A 103 -5.66 -8.85 0.20
C PHE A 103 -6.76 -9.71 -0.44
N THR A 104 -8.00 -9.42 -0.07
CA THR A 104 -9.15 -9.66 -0.94
C THR A 104 -9.66 -8.30 -1.36
N VAL A 105 -9.47 -7.92 -2.63
CA VAL A 105 -10.22 -6.80 -3.22
C VAL A 105 -11.60 -7.35 -3.58
N HIS A 106 -12.58 -7.15 -2.69
CA HIS A 106 -13.98 -7.25 -3.04
C HIS A 106 -14.65 -5.93 -2.73
N ALA A 107 -15.10 -5.26 -3.79
CA ALA A 107 -16.15 -4.25 -3.77
C ALA A 107 -16.20 -3.36 -2.50
N GLY A 108 -15.14 -2.58 -2.26
CA GLY A 108 -15.18 -1.50 -1.28
C GLY A 108 -15.33 -1.90 0.19
N VAL A 109 -15.06 -3.15 0.58
CA VAL A 109 -15.03 -3.55 1.99
C VAL A 109 -13.70 -4.19 2.36
N LEU A 110 -12.96 -3.50 3.23
CA LEU A 110 -11.70 -3.90 3.84
C LEU A 110 -11.88 -5.23 4.59
N LYS A 111 -11.48 -6.37 4.00
CA LYS A 111 -11.35 -7.63 4.75
C LYS A 111 -10.00 -7.66 5.43
N ILE A 112 -10.08 -7.65 6.76
CA ILE A 112 -9.02 -7.65 7.75
C ILE A 112 -8.07 -8.82 7.47
N SER A 113 -6.81 -8.53 7.13
CA SER A 113 -5.74 -9.49 7.35
C SER A 113 -5.46 -9.53 8.85
N ILE A 114 -5.75 -10.69 9.41
CA ILE A 114 -5.66 -11.02 10.83
C ILE A 114 -4.20 -10.91 11.24
N CYS A 115 -3.79 -9.73 11.74
CA CYS A 115 -2.54 -9.65 12.48
C CYS A 115 -2.50 -8.64 13.62
N ARG A 116 -3.56 -7.85 13.90
CA ARG A 116 -3.71 -7.14 15.18
C ARG A 116 -5.10 -6.52 15.35
N LEU A 117 -5.86 -7.08 16.28
CA LEU A 117 -7.10 -6.54 16.83
C LEU A 117 -6.90 -5.24 17.65
N GLN A 118 -5.94 -4.38 17.30
CA GLN A 118 -5.59 -3.19 18.07
C GLN A 118 -5.40 -1.97 17.18
N MET A 119 -6.51 -1.30 16.84
CA MET A 119 -6.63 0.17 16.93
C MET A 119 -8.08 0.63 16.72
N LEU A 120 -9.04 -0.06 17.34
CA LEU A 120 -10.47 0.32 17.27
C LEU A 120 -10.83 1.49 18.21
N ILE A 121 -9.90 2.38 18.61
CA ILE A 121 -10.17 3.44 19.61
C ILE A 121 -9.72 4.85 19.20
N SER A 122 -8.95 5.07 18.12
CA SER A 122 -8.41 6.44 17.87
C SER A 122 -9.41 7.45 17.29
N LEU A 123 -10.53 7.02 16.70
CA LEU A 123 -11.48 7.93 16.04
C LEU A 123 -12.67 8.38 16.91
N THR A 124 -12.85 7.86 18.12
CA THR A 124 -13.88 8.34 19.06
C THR A 124 -13.39 9.40 20.04
N LEU A 125 -12.08 9.65 20.15
CA LEU A 125 -11.52 10.65 21.09
C LEU A 125 -11.21 12.02 20.47
N MET A 126 -11.33 12.17 19.14
CA MET A 126 -11.15 13.47 18.48
C MET A 126 -12.45 14.30 18.35
N GLN A 127 -13.56 13.81 18.91
CA GLN A 127 -14.84 14.54 19.01
C GLN A 127 -15.14 15.10 20.42
N LEU A 128 -14.15 15.13 21.32
CA LEU A 128 -14.31 15.64 22.70
C LEU A 128 -13.26 16.69 23.13
N MET A 129 -12.66 17.40 22.18
CA MET A 129 -11.89 18.63 22.46
C MET A 129 -12.21 19.72 21.46
#